data_AF-A0A0D3BHL5-F1
#
_entry.id   AF-A0A0D3BHL5-F1
#
_cell.length_a   1.000
_cell.length_b   1.000
_cell.length_c   1.000
_cell.angle_alpha   90.00
_cell.angle_beta   90.00
_cell.angle_gamma   90.00
#
_symmetry.space_group_name_H-M   'P 1'
#
loop_
_entity.id
_entity.type
_entity.pdbx_description
1 polymer ?
#
loop_
_entity_poly.entity_id
_entity_poly.type
_entity_poly.pdbx_seq_one_letter_code
_entity_poly.pdbx_strand_id
1 'polypeptide(L)'
;MGFISLDCGLHPSEASPYIEPDTGLWFSSDSDFIQSGKIGRIDASLPKTLKSYVTLRYFPEGIRNCYNLSVKQGTNYLMRVTALNITPKFDLYVGPNFWVTIELEKRISGQSEEIIYIPRSNSLDLCLVKTGTTTPMITSVELRPLANNLYITESGSLKGFKRYYLTSSDTILSYPNDVNDRIWEPKFDPEWKHIFTTLEANNSNGFLVPQNVLKTAAIPTNATARFNITEELDFPDDEIYLYLHFSEVQSLQINESGEFDIFWNGQQFDKTISPIYLRTTTIKSTTPVTCKGGVCNLELIRTKNSTLPPLLNAIELYAVVKFHQLETNENDVQSS
;
A
#
# COMPACT_ATOMS: atom_id res chain seq x y z
N MET A 1 5.36 -15.24 13.09
CA MET A 1 6.45 -14.69 12.25
C MET A 1 6.26 -13.19 12.25
N GLY A 2 7.31 -12.42 12.56
CA GLY A 2 7.24 -10.96 12.64
C GLY A 2 7.48 -10.30 11.28
N PHE A 3 7.78 -9.01 11.30
CA PHE A 3 8.19 -8.27 10.10
C PHE A 3 9.51 -8.80 9.57
N ILE A 4 9.68 -8.78 8.25
CA ILE A 4 10.94 -9.02 7.56
C ILE A 4 11.31 -7.73 6.85
N SER A 5 12.49 -7.18 7.10
CA SER A 5 13.02 -6.02 6.38
C SER A 5 14.47 -6.30 6.00
N LEU A 6 14.76 -6.25 4.70
CA LEU A 6 16.07 -6.49 4.15
C LEU A 6 16.66 -5.18 3.61
N ASP A 7 17.87 -4.88 4.05
CA ASP A 7 18.72 -3.81 3.52
C ASP A 7 19.55 -4.40 2.37
N CYS A 8 19.18 -4.05 1.14
CA CYS A 8 19.75 -4.66 -0.04
C CYS A 8 21.12 -4.07 -0.34
N GLY A 9 22.14 -4.93 -0.32
CA GLY A 9 23.52 -4.51 -0.54
C GLY A 9 24.18 -3.90 0.69
N LEU A 10 23.67 -4.16 1.90
CA LEU A 10 24.39 -3.86 3.14
C LEU A 10 25.78 -4.52 3.10
N HIS A 11 26.82 -3.73 3.35
CA HIS A 11 28.20 -4.22 3.25
C HIS A 11 28.49 -5.24 4.37
N PRO A 12 29.23 -6.34 4.12
CA PRO A 12 29.50 -7.37 5.14
C PRO A 12 30.25 -6.89 6.39
N SER A 13 30.87 -5.70 6.34
CA SER A 13 31.52 -5.09 7.52
C SER A 13 30.56 -4.30 8.41
N GLU A 14 29.34 -4.03 7.93
CA GLU A 14 28.31 -3.33 8.70
C GLU A 14 27.59 -4.32 9.63
N ALA A 15 27.11 -3.81 10.76
CA ALA A 15 26.34 -4.63 11.69
C ALA A 15 24.99 -5.04 11.09
N SER A 16 24.68 -6.33 11.18
CA SER A 16 23.41 -6.94 10.78
C SER A 16 23.03 -8.05 11.76
N PRO A 17 21.79 -8.10 12.27
CA PRO A 17 20.73 -7.11 12.07
C PRO A 17 21.00 -5.79 12.82
N TYR A 18 20.30 -4.72 12.46
CA TYR A 18 20.32 -3.42 13.15
C TYR A 18 18.92 -2.84 13.31
N ILE A 19 18.76 -1.89 14.23
CA ILE A 19 17.53 -1.11 14.39
C ILE A 19 17.65 0.17 13.56
N GLU A 20 16.73 0.38 12.64
CA GLU A 20 16.58 1.62 11.87
C GLU A 20 16.18 2.75 12.81
N PRO A 21 17.00 3.81 12.99
CA PRO A 21 16.74 4.85 13.99
C PRO A 21 15.40 5.57 13.83
N ASP A 22 14.97 5.82 12.59
CA ASP A 22 13.79 6.66 12.33
C ASP A 22 12.48 5.91 12.54
N THR A 23 12.46 4.61 12.25
CA THR A 23 11.24 3.78 12.36
C THR A 23 11.26 2.89 13.60
N GLY A 24 12.43 2.51 14.11
CA GLY A 24 12.59 1.48 15.14
C GLY A 24 12.44 0.05 14.63
N LEU A 25 12.39 -0.16 13.31
CA LEU A 25 12.29 -1.48 12.70
C LEU A 25 13.64 -2.18 12.64
N TRP A 26 13.61 -3.51 12.75
CA TRP A 26 14.80 -4.34 12.54
C TRP A 26 15.03 -4.57 11.04
N PHE A 27 16.22 -4.22 10.56
CA PHE A 27 16.70 -4.53 9.23
C PHE A 27 17.85 -5.52 9.29
N SER A 28 17.85 -6.47 8.36
CA SER A 28 18.93 -7.44 8.17
C SER A 28 19.57 -7.26 6.80
N SER A 29 20.83 -7.66 6.67
CA SER A 29 21.48 -7.84 5.36
C SER A 29 20.67 -8.79 4.48
N ASP A 30 20.61 -8.47 3.19
CA ASP A 30 19.97 -9.32 2.18
C ASP A 30 20.85 -10.51 1.72
N SER A 31 22.10 -10.59 2.19
CA SER A 31 23.12 -11.56 1.75
C SER A 31 22.72 -13.03 1.93
N ASP A 32 21.90 -13.34 2.93
CA ASP A 32 21.48 -14.73 3.21
C ASP A 32 20.31 -15.16 2.32
N PHE A 33 19.68 -14.21 1.62
CA PHE A 33 18.48 -14.42 0.81
C PHE A 33 18.78 -14.43 -0.69
N ILE A 34 19.99 -14.04 -1.11
CA ILE A 34 20.40 -14.04 -2.51
C ILE A 34 21.89 -14.30 -2.69
N GLN A 35 22.24 -15.14 -3.67
CA GLN A 35 23.62 -15.58 -3.90
C GLN A 35 24.35 -14.77 -4.99
N SER A 36 23.64 -13.92 -5.73
CA SER A 36 24.18 -13.16 -6.86
C SER A 36 24.08 -11.65 -6.62
N GLY A 37 24.56 -10.89 -7.62
CA GLY A 37 24.53 -9.44 -7.60
C GLY A 37 25.75 -8.82 -6.92
N LYS A 38 25.88 -7.51 -7.09
CA LYS A 38 26.96 -6.68 -6.56
C LYS A 38 26.37 -5.58 -5.69
N ILE A 39 27.18 -5.10 -4.76
CA ILE A 39 26.81 -3.99 -3.87
C ILE A 39 27.11 -2.67 -4.57
N GLY A 40 26.12 -1.79 -4.58
CA GLY A 40 26.24 -0.41 -5.06
C GLY A 40 25.87 0.58 -3.96
N ARG A 41 26.11 1.87 -4.24
CA ARG A 41 25.67 2.97 -3.39
C ARG A 41 24.66 3.81 -4.14
N ILE A 42 23.66 4.26 -3.40
CA ILE A 42 22.65 5.19 -3.89
C ILE A 42 23.32 6.55 -4.13
N ASP A 43 22.94 7.19 -5.24
CA ASP A 43 23.42 8.53 -5.60
C ASP A 43 23.24 9.49 -4.41
N ALA A 44 24.27 10.29 -4.14
CA ALA A 44 24.26 11.22 -3.02
C ALA A 44 23.24 12.36 -3.17
N SER A 45 22.78 12.62 -4.39
CA SER A 45 21.74 13.61 -4.70
C SER A 45 20.33 13.16 -4.33
N LEU A 46 20.10 11.85 -4.17
CA LEU A 46 18.78 11.33 -3.78
C LEU A 46 18.57 11.47 -2.27
N PRO A 47 17.34 11.79 -1.83
CA PRO A 47 17.03 11.88 -0.40
C PRO A 47 17.19 10.50 0.25
N LYS A 48 18.06 10.43 1.27
CA LYS A 48 18.33 9.21 2.04
C LYS A 48 17.62 9.34 3.37
N THR A 49 16.36 8.89 3.40
CA THR A 49 15.49 9.02 4.56
C THR A 49 15.61 7.85 5.54
N LEU A 50 16.28 6.76 5.15
CA LEU A 50 16.53 5.58 5.98
C LEU A 50 17.95 5.08 5.74
N LYS A 51 18.52 4.34 6.69
CA LYS A 51 19.83 3.71 6.52
C LYS A 51 19.84 2.70 5.37
N SER A 52 18.74 1.95 5.19
CA SER A 52 18.55 1.03 4.07
C SER A 52 18.55 1.72 2.70
N TYR A 53 18.40 3.04 2.64
CA TYR A 53 18.39 3.82 1.39
C TYR A 53 19.78 4.36 1.02
N VAL A 54 20.84 3.85 1.65
CA VAL A 54 22.23 4.24 1.37
C VAL A 54 22.87 3.30 0.35
N THR A 55 22.54 2.02 0.42
CA THR A 55 23.08 0.95 -0.42
C THR A 55 22.01 0.35 -1.33
N LEU A 56 22.46 -0.37 -2.34
CA LEU A 56 21.59 -1.14 -3.22
C LEU A 56 22.30 -2.43 -3.62
N ARG A 57 21.54 -3.47 -3.95
CA ARG A 57 22.05 -4.62 -4.70
C ARG A 57 21.65 -4.49 -6.17
N TYR A 58 22.60 -4.68 -7.08
CA TYR A 58 22.36 -4.65 -8.52
C TYR A 58 22.88 -5.91 -9.21
N PHE A 59 22.28 -6.27 -10.34
CA PHE A 59 22.49 -7.55 -11.00
C PHE A 59 22.96 -7.36 -12.45
N PRO A 60 24.27 -7.15 -12.68
CA PRO A 60 24.80 -6.93 -14.03
C PRO A 60 24.81 -8.21 -14.88
N GLU A 61 24.79 -9.36 -14.21
CA GLU A 61 24.85 -10.70 -14.79
C GLU A 61 23.55 -11.45 -14.52
N GLY A 62 23.22 -12.40 -15.41
CA GLY A 62 21.96 -13.14 -15.36
C GLY A 62 20.75 -12.36 -15.87
N ILE A 63 19.78 -13.10 -16.40
CA ILE A 63 18.50 -12.52 -16.87
C ILE A 63 17.51 -12.45 -15.70
N ARG A 64 17.55 -13.42 -14.79
CA ARG A 64 16.62 -13.57 -13.66
C ARG A 64 17.42 -13.82 -12.40
N ASN A 65 17.23 -12.97 -11.40
CA ASN A 65 17.89 -13.06 -10.11
C ASN A 65 16.82 -13.05 -9.01
N CYS A 66 16.80 -14.08 -8.17
CA CYS A 66 15.70 -14.32 -7.22
C CYS A 66 16.21 -14.30 -5.77
N TYR A 67 15.51 -13.54 -4.94
CA TYR A 67 15.59 -13.66 -3.49
C TYR A 67 14.75 -14.86 -3.06
N ASN A 68 15.32 -15.75 -2.24
CA ASN A 68 14.57 -16.82 -1.62
C ASN A 68 14.18 -16.41 -0.19
N LEU A 69 12.90 -16.09 0.02
CA LEU A 69 12.39 -15.54 1.26
C LEU A 69 11.67 -16.61 2.08
N SER A 70 12.02 -16.74 3.35
CA SER A 70 11.26 -17.61 4.27
C SER A 70 9.97 -16.92 4.70
N VAL A 71 8.83 -17.55 4.42
CA VAL A 71 7.48 -17.02 4.71
C VAL A 71 6.62 -18.11 5.33
N LYS A 72 5.43 -17.73 5.83
CA LYS A 72 4.43 -18.69 6.29
C LYS A 72 3.35 -18.88 5.23
N GLN A 73 3.21 -20.10 4.74
CA GLN A 73 2.14 -20.48 3.81
C GLN A 73 0.77 -20.01 4.31
N GLY A 74 -0.05 -19.47 3.40
CA GLY A 74 -1.43 -19.06 3.68
C GLY A 74 -1.57 -17.80 4.56
N THR A 75 -0.48 -17.09 4.84
CA THR A 75 -0.50 -15.80 5.55
C THR A 75 -0.57 -14.66 4.53
N ASN A 76 -1.43 -13.68 4.76
CA ASN A 76 -1.44 -12.47 3.93
C ASN A 76 -0.21 -11.63 4.27
N TYR A 77 0.61 -11.31 3.28
CA TYR A 77 1.74 -10.39 3.44
C TYR A 77 1.54 -9.15 2.58
N LEU A 78 1.62 -7.96 3.19
CA LEU A 78 1.95 -6.76 2.44
C LEU A 78 3.46 -6.82 2.17
N MET A 79 3.81 -7.08 0.92
CA MET A 79 5.17 -7.05 0.42
C MET A 79 5.43 -5.68 -0.20
N ARG A 80 6.58 -5.09 0.13
CA ARG A 80 7.05 -3.84 -0.46
C ARG A 80 8.45 -4.04 -1.01
N VAL A 81 8.65 -3.58 -2.23
CA VAL A 81 9.95 -3.53 -2.89
C VAL A 81 10.26 -2.09 -3.24
N THR A 82 11.41 -1.61 -2.78
CA THR A 82 11.88 -0.26 -3.09
C THR A 82 13.12 -0.32 -3.97
N ALA A 83 13.09 0.40 -5.08
CA ALA A 83 14.23 0.60 -5.96
C ALA A 83 14.50 2.11 -6.11
N LEU A 84 15.65 2.55 -5.60
CA LEU A 84 16.09 3.94 -5.67
C LEU A 84 17.27 4.05 -6.65
N ASN A 85 17.05 4.61 -7.83
CA ASN A 85 18.10 5.05 -8.76
C ASN A 85 17.46 5.85 -9.92
N ILE A 86 18.27 6.33 -10.86
CA ILE A 86 17.87 7.28 -11.89
C ILE A 86 17.50 6.60 -13.23
N THR A 87 17.86 5.32 -13.44
CA THR A 87 17.82 4.71 -14.80
C THR A 87 17.31 3.27 -14.99
N PRO A 88 17.15 2.39 -13.99
CA PRO A 88 16.84 1.00 -14.28
C PRO A 88 15.39 0.80 -14.75
N LYS A 89 15.24 -0.10 -15.71
CA LYS A 89 13.98 -0.69 -16.18
C LYS A 89 14.08 -2.21 -16.15
N PHE A 90 13.26 -2.83 -15.32
CA PHE A 90 13.23 -4.28 -15.14
C PHE A 90 11.89 -4.70 -14.55
N ASP A 91 11.59 -5.99 -14.60
CA ASP A 91 10.36 -6.53 -14.07
C ASP A 91 10.58 -7.20 -12.72
N LEU A 92 9.59 -7.08 -11.84
CA LEU A 92 9.45 -7.84 -10.61
C LEU A 92 8.50 -9.02 -10.84
N TYR A 93 8.88 -10.16 -10.32
CA TYR A 93 8.10 -11.39 -10.34
C TYR A 93 7.95 -11.95 -8.92
N VAL A 94 6.77 -12.48 -8.62
CA VAL A 94 6.50 -13.26 -7.41
C VAL A 94 6.34 -14.72 -7.84
N GLY A 95 7.29 -15.55 -7.44
CA GLY A 95 7.48 -16.87 -8.03
C GLY A 95 7.60 -16.73 -9.55
N PRO A 96 6.90 -17.55 -10.35
CA PRO A 96 6.97 -17.47 -11.79
C PRO A 96 6.07 -16.35 -12.39
N ASN A 97 5.26 -15.68 -11.57
CA ASN A 97 4.26 -14.72 -12.03
C ASN A 97 4.78 -13.29 -12.09
N PHE A 98 4.49 -12.58 -13.19
CA PHE A 98 4.79 -11.16 -13.33
C PHE A 98 3.99 -10.35 -12.31
N TRP A 99 4.66 -9.46 -11.60
CA TRP A 99 4.03 -8.52 -10.67
C TRP A 99 3.94 -7.13 -11.28
N VAL A 100 5.08 -6.48 -11.57
CA VAL A 100 5.12 -5.09 -12.03
C VAL A 100 6.45 -4.76 -12.70
N THR A 101 6.43 -3.80 -13.63
CA THR A 101 7.66 -3.21 -14.19
C THR A 101 8.09 -1.99 -13.37
N ILE A 102 9.34 -2.00 -12.93
CA ILE A 102 10.03 -0.82 -12.39
C ILE A 102 10.56 -0.01 -13.58
N GLU A 103 10.25 1.28 -13.65
CA GLU A 103 10.72 2.20 -14.69
C GLU A 103 11.04 3.57 -14.09
N LEU A 104 12.31 3.76 -13.69
CA LEU A 104 12.73 4.94 -12.92
C LEU A 104 13.03 6.18 -13.78
N GLU A 105 13.14 6.06 -15.10
CA GLU A 105 13.40 7.21 -15.99
C GLU A 105 12.34 8.33 -15.84
N LYS A 106 11.14 7.99 -15.35
CA LYS A 106 10.03 8.93 -15.13
C LYS A 106 9.90 9.41 -13.67
N ARG A 107 10.76 8.96 -12.75
CA ARG A 107 10.61 9.19 -11.29
C ARG A 107 11.93 9.63 -10.65
N ILE A 108 12.01 10.91 -10.29
CA ILE A 108 13.23 11.56 -9.77
C ILE A 108 13.69 10.97 -8.42
N SER A 109 12.79 10.40 -7.62
CA SER A 109 13.05 9.92 -6.25
C SER A 109 13.03 8.40 -6.07
N GLY A 110 12.95 7.61 -7.16
CA GLY A 110 12.80 6.15 -7.11
C GLY A 110 11.35 5.66 -7.15
N GLN A 111 11.16 4.35 -6.96
CA GLN A 111 9.85 3.69 -7.01
C GLN A 111 9.76 2.64 -5.90
N SER A 112 8.63 2.66 -5.17
CA SER A 112 8.27 1.62 -4.21
C SER A 112 6.96 0.99 -4.66
N GLU A 113 6.94 -0.34 -4.72
CA GLU A 113 5.78 -1.11 -5.17
C GLU A 113 5.29 -2.00 -4.04
N GLU A 114 3.98 -1.98 -3.80
CA GLU A 114 3.32 -2.80 -2.78
C GLU A 114 2.42 -3.87 -3.42
N ILE A 115 2.41 -5.08 -2.85
CA ILE A 115 1.44 -6.12 -3.17
C ILE A 115 1.04 -6.86 -1.90
N ILE A 116 -0.25 -7.14 -1.75
CA ILE A 116 -0.76 -8.09 -0.77
C ILE A 116 -0.78 -9.46 -1.44
N TYR A 117 0.10 -10.34 -0.97
CA TYR A 117 0.32 -11.66 -1.51
C TYR A 117 0.08 -12.74 -0.45
N ILE A 118 -0.42 -13.90 -0.88
CA ILE A 118 -0.63 -15.08 -0.03
C ILE A 118 0.28 -16.19 -0.54
N PRO A 119 1.42 -16.48 0.12
CA PRO A 119 2.33 -17.51 -0.30
C PRO A 119 1.70 -18.90 -0.26
N ARG A 120 2.01 -19.71 -1.28
CA ARG A 120 1.52 -21.09 -1.39
C ARG A 120 2.45 -22.11 -0.78
N SER A 121 3.67 -21.72 -0.43
CA SER A 121 4.63 -22.54 0.30
C SER A 121 5.26 -21.73 1.45
N ASN A 122 6.20 -22.34 2.20
CA ASN A 122 6.96 -21.63 3.24
C ASN A 122 8.23 -20.92 2.68
N SER A 123 8.43 -21.00 1.37
CA SER A 123 9.44 -20.25 0.63
C SER A 123 8.75 -19.39 -0.43
N LEU A 124 9.31 -18.22 -0.70
CA LEU A 124 8.82 -17.29 -1.70
C LEU A 124 9.98 -16.73 -2.50
N ASP A 125 9.95 -16.96 -3.81
CA ASP A 125 10.90 -16.35 -4.72
C ASP A 125 10.41 -14.96 -5.14
N LEU A 126 11.20 -13.93 -4.83
CA LEU A 126 11.02 -12.58 -5.38
C LEU A 126 12.11 -12.33 -6.40
N CYS A 127 11.75 -12.26 -7.68
CA CYS A 127 12.72 -12.21 -8.77
C CYS A 127 12.74 -10.86 -9.48
N LEU A 128 13.95 -10.36 -9.74
CA LEU A 128 14.25 -9.26 -10.64
C LEU A 128 14.61 -9.84 -12.01
N VAL A 129 13.86 -9.45 -13.04
CA VAL A 129 14.05 -9.93 -14.41
C VAL A 129 14.46 -8.79 -15.33
N LYS A 130 15.63 -8.94 -15.95
CA LYS A 130 16.16 -8.00 -16.92
C LYS A 130 15.37 -8.08 -18.22
N THR A 131 14.77 -6.96 -18.63
CA THR A 131 13.94 -6.85 -19.85
C THR A 131 14.61 -6.08 -20.99
N GLY A 132 15.76 -5.45 -20.72
CA GLY A 132 16.47 -4.64 -21.71
C GLY A 132 17.95 -4.48 -21.39
N THR A 133 18.51 -3.33 -21.74
CA THR A 133 19.94 -3.04 -21.56
C THR A 133 20.29 -2.60 -20.14
N THR A 134 19.31 -2.09 -19.39
CA THR A 134 19.52 -1.61 -18.02
C THR A 134 19.78 -2.76 -17.04
N THR A 135 20.37 -2.42 -15.89
CA THR A 135 20.75 -3.38 -14.86
C THR A 135 19.69 -3.38 -13.76
N PRO A 136 19.02 -4.53 -13.48
CA PRO A 136 18.09 -4.63 -12.36
C PRO A 136 18.76 -4.32 -11.03
N MET A 137 18.04 -3.67 -10.14
CA MET A 137 18.54 -3.32 -8.81
C MET A 137 17.44 -3.10 -7.79
N ILE A 138 17.77 -3.23 -6.52
CA ILE A 138 16.83 -3.10 -5.41
C ILE A 138 17.55 -2.53 -4.18
N THR A 139 16.80 -1.76 -3.39
CA THR A 139 17.28 -1.03 -2.21
C THR A 139 16.73 -1.66 -0.92
N SER A 140 15.45 -2.03 -0.90
CA SER A 140 14.86 -2.77 0.21
C SER A 140 13.82 -3.78 -0.24
N VAL A 141 13.69 -4.86 0.55
CA VAL A 141 12.61 -5.85 0.48
C VAL A 141 11.98 -5.96 1.85
N GLU A 142 10.67 -5.76 1.93
CA GLU A 142 9.95 -5.67 3.20
C GLU A 142 8.67 -6.51 3.14
N LEU A 143 8.42 -7.32 4.17
CA LEU A 143 7.23 -8.15 4.28
C LEU A 143 6.57 -7.91 5.63
N ARG A 144 5.29 -7.56 5.60
CA ARG A 144 4.44 -7.30 6.77
C ARG A 144 3.28 -8.29 6.78
N PRO A 145 3.24 -9.22 7.75
CA PRO A 145 2.09 -10.11 7.90
C PRO A 145 0.85 -9.28 8.28
N LEU A 146 -0.23 -9.48 7.55
CA LEU A 146 -1.53 -8.87 7.76
C LEU A 146 -2.53 -9.92 8.26
N ALA A 147 -3.63 -9.47 8.86
CA ALA A 147 -4.71 -10.38 9.23
C ALA A 147 -5.42 -10.93 7.98
N ASN A 148 -5.63 -12.25 7.95
CA ASN A 148 -6.09 -12.98 6.77
C ASN A 148 -7.51 -12.60 6.28
N ASN A 149 -8.34 -11.97 7.11
CA ASN A 149 -9.75 -11.69 6.82
C ASN A 149 -10.02 -10.24 6.37
N LEU A 150 -8.99 -9.40 6.20
CA LEU A 150 -9.16 -7.98 5.92
C LEU A 150 -9.21 -7.68 4.42
N TYR A 151 -8.14 -8.06 3.72
CA TYR A 151 -7.91 -7.81 2.30
C TYR A 151 -8.16 -9.08 1.49
N ILE A 152 -9.44 -9.37 1.26
CA ILE A 152 -9.89 -10.58 0.54
C ILE A 152 -10.16 -10.19 -0.90
N THR A 153 -9.55 -10.93 -1.83
CA THR A 153 -9.84 -10.85 -3.26
C THR A 153 -10.48 -12.15 -3.73
N GLU A 154 -11.39 -12.07 -4.71
CA GLU A 154 -12.00 -13.25 -5.34
C GLU A 154 -10.98 -14.07 -6.14
N SER A 155 -9.99 -13.39 -6.73
CA SER A 155 -8.91 -14.02 -7.47
C SER A 155 -7.65 -13.16 -7.49
N GLY A 156 -6.51 -13.79 -7.75
CA GLY A 156 -5.24 -13.09 -7.89
C GLY A 156 -4.70 -12.51 -6.57
N SER A 157 -3.97 -11.41 -6.68
CA SER A 157 -3.34 -10.68 -5.58
C SER A 157 -3.65 -9.18 -5.70
N LEU A 158 -3.41 -8.42 -4.64
CA LEU A 158 -3.80 -7.01 -4.59
C LEU A 158 -2.56 -6.12 -4.65
N LYS A 159 -2.28 -5.52 -5.80
CA LYS A 159 -1.23 -4.51 -5.94
C LYS A 159 -1.73 -3.19 -5.33
N GLY A 160 -0.92 -2.56 -4.50
CA GLY A 160 -1.22 -1.22 -3.98
C GLY A 160 -1.30 -0.21 -5.12
N PHE A 161 -2.42 0.49 -5.23
CA PHE A 161 -2.61 1.55 -6.22
C PHE A 161 -2.54 2.93 -5.57
N LYS A 162 -3.37 3.17 -4.54
CA LYS A 162 -3.36 4.39 -3.74
C LYS A 162 -3.67 4.08 -2.29
N ARG A 163 -2.97 4.71 -1.36
CA ARG A 163 -3.33 4.71 0.06
C ARG A 163 -3.08 6.10 0.62
N TYR A 164 -4.15 6.80 0.97
CA TYR A 164 -4.04 8.16 1.48
C TYR A 164 -5.09 8.48 2.52
N TYR A 165 -4.79 9.49 3.32
CA TYR A 165 -5.69 10.04 4.31
C TYR A 165 -5.90 11.54 4.08
N LEU A 166 -7.08 12.02 4.48
CA LEU A 166 -7.53 13.36 4.15
C LEU A 166 -7.12 14.33 5.25
N THR A 167 -6.05 15.08 4.98
CA THR A 167 -5.44 16.03 5.93
C THR A 167 -4.79 17.18 5.20
N SER A 168 -4.79 18.38 5.78
CA SER A 168 -4.07 19.54 5.24
C SER A 168 -2.57 19.57 5.59
N SER A 169 -2.04 18.50 6.18
CA SER A 169 -0.61 18.36 6.51
C SER A 169 0.14 17.62 5.39
N ASP A 170 1.43 17.89 5.23
CA ASP A 170 2.29 17.14 4.30
C ASP A 170 2.98 15.91 4.94
N THR A 171 2.46 15.42 6.08
CA THR A 171 3.08 14.31 6.82
C THR A 171 2.74 12.98 6.15
N ILE A 172 3.76 12.18 5.83
CA ILE A 172 3.58 10.77 5.47
C ILE A 172 3.59 9.94 6.75
N LEU A 173 2.64 9.01 6.88
CA LEU A 173 2.56 8.12 8.04
C LEU A 173 2.94 6.69 7.65
N SER A 174 3.78 6.07 8.45
CA SER A 174 4.18 4.66 8.36
C SER A 174 4.41 4.12 9.78
N TYR A 175 5.11 3.00 9.94
CA TYR A 175 5.58 2.59 11.27
C TYR A 175 6.46 3.69 11.91
N PRO A 176 6.32 3.98 13.22
CA PRO A 176 5.49 3.29 14.21
C PRO A 176 4.05 3.80 14.35
N ASN A 177 3.62 4.77 13.54
CA ASN A 177 2.24 5.28 13.60
C ASN A 177 1.22 4.27 13.04
N ASP A 178 1.61 3.47 12.05
CA ASP A 178 0.85 2.29 11.60
C ASP A 178 1.52 1.00 12.07
N VAL A 179 0.80 0.23 12.87
CA VAL A 179 1.25 -1.07 13.39
C VAL A 179 1.39 -2.13 12.31
N ASN A 180 0.76 -1.96 11.15
CA ASN A 180 0.91 -2.81 9.97
C ASN A 180 1.97 -2.27 8.99
N ASP A 181 2.62 -1.16 9.34
CA ASP A 181 3.61 -0.46 8.52
C ASP A 181 3.14 -0.18 7.08
N ARG A 182 1.85 0.15 6.90
CA ARG A 182 1.36 0.70 5.64
C ARG A 182 1.80 2.15 5.54
N ILE A 183 2.17 2.57 4.33
CA ILE A 183 2.45 3.98 4.03
C ILE A 183 1.13 4.67 3.68
N TRP A 184 0.82 5.75 4.39
CA TRP A 184 -0.33 6.62 4.17
C TRP A 184 0.15 7.99 3.71
N GLU A 185 -0.18 8.33 2.46
CA GLU A 185 0.11 9.64 1.89
C GLU A 185 -0.95 10.66 2.32
N PRO A 186 -0.58 11.90 2.63
CA PRO A 186 -1.57 12.94 2.85
C PRO A 186 -2.19 13.39 1.52
N LYS A 187 -3.51 13.64 1.52
CA LYS A 187 -4.21 14.23 0.37
C LYS A 187 -5.19 15.31 0.83
N PHE A 188 -5.20 16.44 0.13
CA PHE A 188 -6.18 17.49 0.37
C PHE A 188 -6.41 18.31 -0.89
N ASP A 189 -7.68 18.51 -1.24
CA ASP A 189 -8.07 19.39 -2.33
C ASP A 189 -8.58 20.75 -1.81
N PRO A 190 -8.36 21.85 -2.54
CA PRO A 190 -8.80 23.19 -2.13
C PRO A 190 -10.32 23.34 -1.95
N GLU A 191 -11.11 22.48 -2.58
CA GLU A 191 -12.57 22.47 -2.47
C GLU A 191 -13.06 21.86 -1.15
N TRP A 192 -12.16 21.26 -0.37
CA TRP A 192 -12.46 20.63 0.90
C TRP A 192 -12.12 21.53 2.08
N LYS A 193 -12.79 21.25 3.20
CA LYS A 193 -12.49 21.79 4.51
C LYS A 193 -11.94 20.68 5.39
N HIS A 194 -10.76 20.91 5.95
CA HIS A 194 -10.13 19.99 6.90
C HIS A 194 -10.81 20.13 8.27
N ILE A 195 -11.19 19.00 8.86
CA ILE A 195 -11.71 18.89 10.22
C ILE A 195 -10.89 17.85 10.99
N PHE A 196 -10.75 18.05 12.30
CA PHE A 196 -9.91 17.18 13.11
C PHE A 196 -10.39 17.11 14.57
N THR A 197 -9.83 16.15 15.29
CA THR A 197 -9.97 15.97 16.73
C THR A 197 -8.64 15.61 17.38
N THR A 198 -8.50 15.87 18.67
CA THR A 198 -7.34 15.42 19.46
C THR A 198 -7.57 14.06 20.12
N LEU A 199 -8.83 13.60 20.16
CA LEU A 199 -9.24 12.36 20.80
C LEU A 199 -8.98 11.15 19.92
N GLU A 200 -8.74 10.01 20.54
CA GLU A 200 -8.54 8.74 19.83
C GLU A 200 -9.88 8.11 19.45
N ALA A 201 -9.91 7.48 18.27
CA ALA A 201 -11.05 6.72 17.81
C ALA A 201 -10.93 5.25 18.24
N ASN A 202 -12.07 4.63 18.58
CA ASN A 202 -12.16 3.19 18.76
C ASN A 202 -11.92 2.50 17.42
N ASN A 203 -10.78 1.80 17.33
CA ASN A 203 -10.27 1.19 16.11
C ASN A 203 -10.38 -0.35 16.12
N SER A 204 -11.49 -0.88 16.63
CA SER A 204 -11.71 -2.33 16.81
C SER A 204 -12.23 -3.05 15.55
N ASN A 205 -12.17 -2.42 14.38
CA ASN A 205 -12.70 -2.98 13.12
C ASN A 205 -11.72 -3.94 12.41
N GLY A 206 -10.55 -4.20 13.00
CA GLY A 206 -9.53 -5.11 12.49
C GLY A 206 -8.53 -4.49 11.50
N PHE A 207 -8.89 -3.43 10.79
CA PHE A 207 -7.97 -2.75 9.85
C PHE A 207 -6.84 -2.00 10.54
N LEU A 208 -7.04 -1.65 11.83
CA LEU A 208 -6.04 -0.97 12.65
C LEU A 208 -5.49 0.29 11.97
N VAL A 209 -6.37 1.10 11.36
CA VAL A 209 -6.00 2.35 10.69
C VAL A 209 -5.33 3.29 11.71
N PRO A 210 -4.21 3.97 11.42
CA PRO A 210 -3.50 4.80 12.38
C PRO A 210 -4.40 5.83 13.07
N GLN A 211 -4.18 6.09 14.37
CA GLN A 211 -4.95 7.12 15.09
C GLN A 211 -4.79 8.50 14.44
N ASN A 212 -3.61 8.83 13.93
CA ASN A 212 -3.36 10.10 13.24
C ASN A 212 -4.21 10.26 11.96
N VAL A 213 -4.52 9.15 11.28
CA VAL A 213 -5.44 9.13 10.13
C VAL A 213 -6.88 9.33 10.59
N LEU A 214 -7.29 8.63 11.66
CA LEU A 214 -8.67 8.68 12.18
C LEU A 214 -9.01 10.00 12.88
N LYS A 215 -8.00 10.75 13.31
CA LYS A 215 -8.14 12.08 13.92
C LYS A 215 -8.43 13.18 12.91
N THR A 216 -8.28 12.93 11.61
CA THR A 216 -8.48 13.90 10.54
C THR A 216 -9.55 13.42 9.57
N ALA A 217 -10.30 14.36 9.01
CA ALA A 217 -11.19 14.11 7.89
C ALA A 217 -11.32 15.35 7.01
N ALA A 218 -11.80 15.14 5.79
CA ALA A 218 -12.26 16.23 4.93
C ALA A 218 -13.77 16.20 4.80
N ILE A 219 -14.35 17.39 4.61
CA ILE A 219 -15.74 17.63 4.19
C ILE A 219 -15.74 18.61 3.01
N PRO A 220 -16.80 18.70 2.18
CA PRO A 220 -16.89 19.72 1.15
C PRO A 220 -17.02 21.11 1.79
N THR A 221 -16.43 22.14 1.17
CA THR A 221 -16.52 23.53 1.67
C THR A 221 -17.95 24.06 1.67
N ASN A 222 -18.74 23.67 0.67
CA ASN A 222 -20.18 23.92 0.64
C ASN A 222 -20.91 22.73 1.28
N ALA A 223 -21.60 22.96 2.41
CA ALA A 223 -22.28 21.91 3.17
C ALA A 223 -23.36 21.13 2.40
N THR A 224 -23.84 21.67 1.28
CA THR A 224 -24.84 21.03 0.40
C THR A 224 -24.23 20.38 -0.85
N ALA A 225 -22.92 20.58 -1.09
CA ALA A 225 -22.23 19.97 -2.20
C ALA A 225 -21.96 18.48 -1.97
N ARG A 226 -21.74 17.76 -3.07
CA ARG A 226 -21.26 16.38 -3.05
C ARG A 226 -19.78 16.38 -2.68
N PHE A 227 -19.34 15.36 -1.96
CA PHE A 227 -17.92 15.10 -1.79
C PHE A 227 -17.45 14.24 -2.96
N ASN A 228 -16.57 14.76 -3.81
CA ASN A 228 -16.09 14.05 -4.99
C ASN A 228 -14.58 13.81 -4.91
N ILE A 229 -14.16 12.61 -5.31
CA ILE A 229 -12.75 12.28 -5.54
C ILE A 229 -12.65 11.59 -6.89
N THR A 230 -11.73 12.06 -7.72
CA THR A 230 -11.40 11.42 -9.00
C THR A 230 -9.99 10.84 -8.94
N GLU A 231 -9.83 9.61 -9.39
CA GLU A 231 -8.56 8.92 -9.54
C GLU A 231 -8.42 8.38 -10.96
N GLU A 232 -7.22 8.47 -11.51
CA GLU A 232 -6.89 7.92 -12.84
C GLU A 232 -6.03 6.67 -12.69
N LEU A 233 -6.52 5.55 -13.21
CA LEU A 233 -5.83 4.27 -13.18
C LEU A 233 -4.59 4.28 -14.09
N ASP A 234 -3.59 3.50 -13.70
CA ASP A 234 -2.41 3.26 -14.55
C ASP A 234 -2.82 2.56 -15.85
N PHE A 235 -3.78 1.61 -15.76
CA PHE A 235 -4.36 0.92 -16.91
C PHE A 235 -5.89 1.01 -16.90
N PRO A 236 -6.53 1.38 -18.02
CA PRO A 236 -7.97 1.61 -18.07
C PRO A 236 -8.85 0.42 -17.69
N ASP A 237 -8.34 -0.80 -17.88
CA ASP A 237 -9.07 -2.05 -17.66
C ASP A 237 -8.79 -2.68 -16.28
N ASP A 238 -8.02 -2.01 -15.41
CA ASP A 238 -7.72 -2.52 -14.09
C ASP A 238 -8.99 -2.69 -13.23
N GLU A 239 -9.07 -3.85 -12.59
CA GLU A 239 -10.08 -4.20 -11.60
C GLU A 239 -9.59 -3.76 -10.22
N ILE A 240 -10.42 -3.01 -9.47
CA ILE A 240 -10.01 -2.33 -8.24
C ILE A 240 -10.84 -2.79 -7.04
N TYR A 241 -10.18 -3.01 -5.90
CA TYR A 241 -10.83 -3.07 -4.60
C TYR A 241 -10.74 -1.73 -3.87
N LEU A 242 -11.88 -1.29 -3.34
CA LEU A 242 -12.04 -0.02 -2.64
C LEU A 242 -12.21 -0.25 -1.14
N TYR A 243 -11.50 0.52 -0.32
CA TYR A 243 -11.65 0.58 1.14
C TYR A 243 -11.78 2.04 1.58
N LEU A 244 -12.94 2.40 2.12
CA LEU A 244 -13.24 3.74 2.61
C LEU A 244 -13.29 3.72 4.14
N HIS A 245 -12.47 4.54 4.78
CA HIS A 245 -12.37 4.61 6.23
C HIS A 245 -13.04 5.87 6.76
N PHE A 246 -13.93 5.66 7.72
CA PHE A 246 -14.74 6.70 8.36
C PHE A 246 -14.58 6.65 9.87
N SER A 247 -14.51 7.82 10.49
CA SER A 247 -14.67 8.06 11.91
C SER A 247 -15.19 9.50 12.04
N GLU A 248 -16.36 9.68 12.64
CA GLU A 248 -16.85 11.02 12.94
C GLU A 248 -15.93 11.67 13.98
N VAL A 249 -15.34 12.82 13.63
CA VAL A 249 -14.32 13.50 14.43
C VAL A 249 -14.91 14.63 15.27
N GLN A 250 -16.16 15.04 15.00
CA GLN A 250 -16.86 16.07 15.76
C GLN A 250 -18.04 15.48 16.54
N SER A 251 -18.20 15.90 17.79
CA SER A 251 -19.37 15.49 18.57
C SER A 251 -20.61 16.18 18.01
N LEU A 252 -21.56 15.37 17.53
CA LEU A 252 -22.81 15.87 16.97
C LEU A 252 -23.76 16.34 18.08
N GLN A 253 -24.44 17.47 17.86
CA GLN A 253 -25.56 17.89 18.69
C GLN A 253 -26.80 17.00 18.45
N ILE A 254 -27.79 17.07 19.35
CA ILE A 254 -29.03 16.25 19.28
C ILE A 254 -29.78 16.43 17.94
N ASN A 255 -29.70 17.62 17.35
CA ASN A 255 -30.32 17.97 16.07
C ASN A 255 -29.36 17.87 14.88
N GLU A 256 -28.16 17.34 15.07
CA GLU A 256 -27.18 17.14 14.01
C GLU A 256 -27.10 15.68 13.58
N SER A 257 -27.06 15.46 12.26
CA SER A 257 -26.96 14.14 11.66
C SER A 257 -26.05 14.19 10.43
N GLY A 258 -24.99 13.38 10.43
CA GLY A 258 -24.20 13.09 9.24
C GLY A 258 -24.72 11.80 8.62
N GLU A 259 -25.47 11.91 7.52
CA GLU A 259 -25.97 10.76 6.77
C GLU A 259 -25.78 11.00 5.27
N PHE A 260 -25.16 10.05 4.58
CA PHE A 260 -24.87 10.15 3.16
C PHE A 260 -24.91 8.80 2.45
N ASP A 261 -25.12 8.86 1.15
CA ASP A 261 -25.04 7.73 0.23
C ASP A 261 -23.69 7.78 -0.50
N ILE A 262 -23.13 6.61 -0.82
CA ILE A 262 -21.84 6.48 -1.52
C ILE A 262 -22.09 5.94 -2.92
N PHE A 263 -21.52 6.58 -3.91
CA PHE A 263 -21.56 6.18 -5.32
C PHE A 263 -20.15 5.98 -5.86
N TRP A 264 -19.99 4.97 -6.69
CA TRP A 264 -18.78 4.71 -7.46
C TRP A 264 -19.12 4.71 -8.94
N ASN A 265 -18.51 5.62 -9.72
CA ASN A 265 -18.79 5.82 -11.14
C ASN A 265 -20.29 5.98 -11.46
N GLY A 266 -21.00 6.72 -10.60
CA GLY A 266 -22.44 6.97 -10.72
C GLY A 266 -23.33 5.79 -10.32
N GLN A 267 -22.77 4.65 -9.92
CA GLN A 267 -23.53 3.51 -9.40
C GLN A 267 -23.56 3.54 -7.88
N GLN A 268 -24.70 3.21 -7.28
CA GLN A 268 -24.85 3.13 -5.82
C GLN A 268 -23.92 2.05 -5.27
N PHE A 269 -22.98 2.45 -4.42
CA PHE A 269 -22.03 1.54 -3.77
C PHE A 269 -22.51 1.13 -2.38
N ASP A 270 -22.91 2.11 -1.55
CA ASP A 270 -23.52 1.86 -0.24
C ASP A 270 -24.48 3.02 0.11
N LYS A 271 -25.44 2.80 1.00
CA LYS A 271 -26.52 3.76 1.28
C LYS A 271 -26.68 4.02 2.77
N THR A 272 -27.14 5.22 3.10
CA THR A 272 -27.55 5.59 4.47
C THR A 272 -26.40 5.39 5.47
N ILE A 273 -25.21 5.84 5.08
CA ILE A 273 -24.00 5.76 5.90
C ILE A 273 -24.02 6.89 6.92
N SER A 274 -23.88 6.52 8.19
CA SER A 274 -23.75 7.46 9.30
C SER A 274 -22.57 7.05 10.19
N PRO A 275 -21.39 7.66 9.99
CA PRO A 275 -20.22 7.40 10.83
C PRO A 275 -20.50 7.74 12.30
N ILE A 276 -20.01 6.90 13.21
CA ILE A 276 -20.22 7.08 14.65
C ILE A 276 -19.05 7.89 15.23
N TYR A 277 -19.36 8.81 16.15
CA TYR A 277 -18.36 9.65 16.82
C TYR A 277 -17.26 8.80 17.47
N LEU A 278 -16.01 9.08 17.09
CA LEU A 278 -14.80 8.40 17.56
C LEU A 278 -14.86 6.87 17.43
N ARG A 279 -15.50 6.36 16.38
CA ARG A 279 -15.54 4.93 16.09
C ARG A 279 -15.28 4.67 14.62
N THR A 280 -14.25 3.88 14.36
CA THR A 280 -13.85 3.53 13.01
C THR A 280 -14.85 2.59 12.37
N THR A 281 -15.27 2.94 11.16
CA THR A 281 -16.03 2.09 10.23
C THR A 281 -15.27 2.00 8.92
N THR A 282 -15.26 0.83 8.29
CA THR A 282 -14.67 0.65 6.96
C THR A 282 -15.69 0.03 6.05
N ILE A 283 -16.01 0.75 4.98
CA ILE A 283 -16.87 0.27 3.90
C ILE A 283 -15.93 -0.19 2.80
N LYS A 284 -16.11 -1.42 2.33
CA LYS A 284 -15.23 -2.03 1.34
C LYS A 284 -16.01 -2.73 0.25
N SER A 285 -15.41 -2.83 -0.93
CA SER A 285 -15.96 -3.66 -1.99
C SER A 285 -15.73 -5.14 -1.68
N THR A 286 -16.72 -5.98 -1.99
CA THR A 286 -16.61 -7.45 -1.87
C THR A 286 -16.17 -8.10 -3.17
N THR A 287 -16.53 -7.47 -4.29
CA THR A 287 -16.09 -7.78 -5.66
C THR A 287 -15.25 -6.61 -6.19
N PRO A 288 -14.37 -6.85 -7.17
CA PRO A 288 -13.65 -5.76 -7.80
C PRO A 288 -14.61 -4.86 -8.61
N VAL A 289 -14.32 -3.57 -8.64
CA VAL A 289 -15.03 -2.57 -9.44
C VAL A 289 -14.14 -2.10 -10.58
N THR A 290 -14.75 -1.69 -11.69
CA THR A 290 -14.04 -1.16 -12.87
C THR A 290 -14.32 0.33 -13.06
N CYS A 291 -13.42 1.02 -13.76
CA CYS A 291 -13.56 2.43 -14.07
C CYS A 291 -13.60 2.67 -15.58
N LYS A 292 -14.66 3.31 -16.06
CA LYS A 292 -14.85 3.50 -17.50
C LYS A 292 -13.75 4.42 -18.05
N GLY A 293 -12.93 3.88 -18.94
CA GLY A 293 -11.81 4.62 -19.53
C GLY A 293 -10.70 4.95 -18.53
N GLY A 294 -10.58 4.19 -17.44
CA GLY A 294 -9.55 4.40 -16.41
C GLY A 294 -9.81 5.55 -15.45
N VAL A 295 -10.94 6.26 -15.54
CA VAL A 295 -11.27 7.36 -14.62
C VAL A 295 -12.28 6.88 -13.58
N CYS A 296 -11.86 6.82 -12.33
CA CYS A 296 -12.67 6.43 -11.18
C CYS A 296 -13.22 7.66 -10.48
N ASN A 297 -14.53 7.71 -10.27
CA ASN A 297 -15.21 8.80 -9.55
C ASN A 297 -15.93 8.26 -8.31
N LEU A 298 -15.48 8.68 -7.14
CA LEU A 298 -16.15 8.47 -5.87
C LEU A 298 -16.99 9.70 -5.53
N GLU A 299 -18.28 9.52 -5.29
CA GLU A 299 -19.17 10.58 -4.83
C GLU A 299 -19.83 10.19 -3.50
N LEU A 300 -19.76 11.06 -2.49
CA LEU A 300 -20.57 10.95 -1.28
C LEU A 300 -21.63 12.04 -1.34
N ILE A 301 -22.89 11.64 -1.21
CA ILE A 301 -24.04 12.51 -1.37
C ILE A 301 -24.85 12.49 -0.08
N ARG A 302 -24.86 13.62 0.60
CA ARG A 302 -25.71 13.89 1.76
C ARG A 302 -27.18 13.52 1.48
N THR A 303 -27.80 12.80 2.41
CA THR A 303 -29.23 12.47 2.30
C THR A 303 -30.12 13.65 2.72
N LYS A 304 -31.43 13.54 2.47
CA LYS A 304 -32.41 14.55 2.91
C LYS A 304 -32.55 14.64 4.43
N ASN A 305 -32.18 13.58 5.16
CA ASN A 305 -32.32 13.49 6.62
C ASN A 305 -31.07 14.00 7.36
N SER A 306 -29.98 14.22 6.65
CA SER A 306 -28.75 14.75 7.22
C SER A 306 -28.88 16.26 7.50
N THR A 307 -28.12 16.80 8.44
CA THR A 307 -27.90 18.25 8.60
C THR A 307 -26.45 18.65 8.32
N LEU A 308 -25.52 17.68 8.31
CA LEU A 308 -24.12 17.88 7.98
C LEU A 308 -23.76 17.46 6.55
N PRO A 309 -22.61 17.89 6.02
CA PRO A 309 -22.06 17.31 4.80
C PRO A 309 -21.49 15.90 5.05
N PRO A 310 -21.20 15.13 3.99
CA PRO A 310 -20.43 13.90 4.09
C PRO A 310 -19.00 14.18 4.56
N LEU A 311 -18.42 13.22 5.27
CA LEU A 311 -17.01 13.25 5.69
C LEU A 311 -16.30 11.99 5.22
N LEU A 312 -14.99 12.07 5.05
CA LEU A 312 -14.12 10.92 4.76
C LEU A 312 -12.77 11.11 5.43
N ASN A 313 -12.25 10.05 6.06
CA ASN A 313 -10.95 10.09 6.73
C ASN A 313 -9.84 9.56 5.82
N ALA A 314 -10.06 8.43 5.14
CA ALA A 314 -9.02 7.78 4.35
C ALA A 314 -9.55 6.83 3.29
N ILE A 315 -8.71 6.55 2.30
CA ILE A 315 -8.98 5.63 1.19
C ILE A 315 -7.79 4.70 1.00
N GLU A 316 -8.08 3.41 0.79
CA GLU A 316 -7.15 2.46 0.17
C GLU A 316 -7.76 1.93 -1.14
N LEU A 317 -6.98 1.91 -2.21
CA LEU A 317 -7.29 1.34 -3.51
C LEU A 317 -6.23 0.30 -3.87
N TYR A 318 -6.70 -0.87 -4.30
CA TYR A 318 -5.83 -1.95 -4.74
C TYR A 318 -6.25 -2.47 -6.10
N ALA A 319 -5.31 -2.60 -7.03
CA ALA A 319 -5.53 -3.24 -8.32
C ALA A 319 -5.35 -4.76 -8.23
N VAL A 320 -6.21 -5.49 -8.92
CA VAL A 320 -6.13 -6.95 -9.02
C VAL A 320 -5.02 -7.34 -9.98
N VAL A 321 -4.10 -8.19 -9.51
CA VAL A 321 -3.07 -8.82 -10.33
C VAL A 321 -3.39 -10.30 -10.46
N LYS A 322 -3.65 -10.76 -11.69
CA LYS A 322 -3.98 -12.16 -11.98
C LYS A 322 -2.71 -12.97 -12.20
N PHE A 323 -2.39 -13.84 -11.26
CA PHE A 323 -1.28 -14.80 -11.37
C PHE A 323 -1.78 -16.08 -12.04
N HIS A 324 -1.33 -16.30 -13.28
CA HIS A 324 -1.79 -17.39 -14.13
C HIS A 324 -1.02 -18.70 -13.92
N GLN A 325 0.19 -18.64 -13.37
CA GLN A 325 1.06 -19.79 -13.17
C GLN A 325 1.00 -20.26 -11.71
N LEU A 326 0.91 -21.57 -11.53
CA LEU A 326 1.02 -22.18 -10.21
C LEU A 326 2.48 -22.08 -9.75
N GLU A 327 2.71 -21.63 -8.52
CA GLU A 327 4.00 -21.83 -7.87
C GLU A 327 4.22 -23.33 -7.68
N THR A 328 5.43 -23.81 -7.98
CA THR A 328 5.84 -25.18 -7.67
C THR A 328 5.80 -25.37 -6.16
N ASN A 329 5.01 -26.33 -5.69
CA ASN A 329 4.94 -26.65 -4.27
C ASN A 329 6.19 -27.47 -3.91
N GLU A 330 6.82 -27.24 -2.76
CA GLU A 330 7.99 -28.03 -2.35
C GLU A 330 7.68 -29.55 -2.28
N ASN A 331 6.40 -29.89 -2.09
CA ASN A 331 5.90 -31.27 -2.13
C ASN A 331 5.91 -31.90 -3.54
N ASP A 332 5.93 -31.10 -4.61
CA ASP A 332 5.93 -31.62 -5.99
C ASP A 332 7.33 -32.13 -6.39
N VAL A 333 8.39 -31.59 -5.77
CA VAL A 333 9.79 -31.98 -6.05
C VAL A 333 10.18 -33.30 -5.36
N GLN A 334 9.45 -33.74 -4.34
CA GLN A 334 9.70 -35.04 -3.68
C GLN A 334 9.07 -36.25 -4.40
N SER A 335 8.47 -36.04 -5.57
CA SER A 335 7.76 -37.10 -6.31
C SER A 335 8.36 -37.46 -7.68
N SER A 336 9.60 -37.06 -7.95
CA SER A 336 10.34 -37.41 -9.18
C SER A 336 11.58 -38.24 -8.91
#